data_AF-A0A3L7VSI0-F1
#
_entry.id   AF-A0A3L7VSI0-F1
#
_cell.length_a   1.000
_cell.length_b   1.000
_cell.length_c   1.000
_cell.angle_alpha   90.00
_cell.angle_beta   90.00
_cell.angle_gamma   90.00
#
_symmetry.space_group_name_H-M   'P 1'
#
loop_
_entity.id
_entity.type
_entity.pdbx_description
1 polymer ?
#
loop_
_entity_poly.entity_id
_entity_poly.type
_entity_poly.pdbx_seq_one_letter_code
_entity_poly.pdbx_strand_id
1 'polypeptide(L)'
;MAERRSLSTAIQTIPNADPVAVRAFVTQETKQAPLSTEAAKPQTVLSASFQPVGLIPITVRLRPEIAGALKRASLERQLAAAEFFSQQEIVERALVAWLRENGGLNS
;
A
#
# COMPACT_ATOMS: atom_id res chain seq x y z
N MET A 1 26.09 13.07 -29.23
CA MET A 1 24.72 13.05 -28.66
C MET A 1 24.15 11.67 -28.93
N ALA A 2 23.74 10.91 -27.90
CA ALA A 2 23.11 9.60 -28.09
C ALA A 2 21.66 9.79 -28.55
N GLU A 3 21.30 9.20 -29.69
CA GLU A 3 19.94 9.24 -30.21
C GLU A 3 19.00 8.46 -29.28
N ARG A 4 17.99 9.14 -28.73
CA ARG A 4 16.94 8.50 -27.92
C ARG A 4 16.04 7.69 -28.85
N ARG A 5 16.29 6.38 -28.97
CA ARG A 5 15.39 5.45 -29.68
C ARG A 5 14.10 5.27 -28.87
N SER A 6 12.95 5.39 -29.55
CA SER A 6 11.64 5.15 -28.95
C SER A 6 11.51 3.69 -28.50
N LEU A 7 10.94 3.45 -27.31
CA LEU A 7 10.69 2.11 -26.76
C LEU A 7 9.80 1.25 -27.69
N SER A 8 8.88 1.87 -28.41
CA SER A 8 8.04 1.21 -29.42
C SER A 8 8.83 0.64 -30.61
N THR A 9 10.01 1.18 -30.90
CA THR A 9 10.90 0.70 -31.96
C THR A 9 11.75 -0.48 -31.48
N ALA A 10 12.14 -0.52 -30.21
CA ALA A 10 12.97 -1.58 -29.64
C ALA A 10 12.22 -2.93 -29.50
N ILE A 11 10.90 -2.89 -29.30
CA ILE A 11 10.08 -4.09 -29.02
C ILE A 11 9.67 -4.83 -30.31
N GLN A 12 9.74 -4.20 -31.48
CA GLN A 12 9.43 -4.86 -32.77
C GLN A 12 10.45 -5.95 -33.15
N THR A 13 11.61 -5.94 -32.52
CA THR A 13 12.67 -6.94 -32.72
C THR A 13 12.44 -8.25 -31.94
N ILE A 14 11.36 -8.35 -31.15
CA ILE A 14 11.02 -9.57 -30.41
C ILE A 14 10.19 -10.50 -31.32
N PRO A 15 10.67 -11.72 -31.65
CA PRO A 15 9.88 -12.67 -32.41
C PRO A 15 8.63 -13.06 -31.60
N ASN A 16 7.45 -13.06 -32.27
CA ASN A 16 6.11 -13.32 -31.70
C ASN A 16 5.47 -12.20 -30.85
N ALA A 17 5.96 -10.95 -30.90
CA ALA A 17 5.25 -9.83 -30.29
C ALA A 17 4.19 -9.22 -31.24
N ASP A 18 2.93 -9.15 -30.82
CA ASP A 18 1.88 -8.42 -31.56
C ASP A 18 2.10 -6.91 -31.39
N PRO A 19 2.46 -6.18 -32.47
CA PRO A 19 2.77 -4.75 -32.40
C PRO A 19 1.58 -3.90 -31.95
N VAL A 20 0.34 -4.38 -32.13
CA VAL A 20 -0.88 -3.65 -31.76
C VAL A 20 -1.11 -3.74 -30.26
N ALA A 21 -0.98 -4.92 -29.66
CA ALA A 21 -1.07 -5.11 -28.21
C ALA A 21 0.04 -4.36 -27.46
N VAL A 22 1.26 -4.36 -27.98
CA VAL A 22 2.38 -3.59 -27.42
C VAL A 22 2.09 -2.10 -27.43
N ARG A 23 1.57 -1.55 -28.54
CA ARG A 23 1.19 -0.14 -28.61
C ARG A 23 0.11 0.19 -27.58
N ALA A 24 -0.97 -0.60 -27.54
CA ALA A 24 -2.07 -0.38 -26.60
C ALA A 24 -1.63 -0.42 -25.13
N PHE A 25 -0.71 -1.32 -24.78
CA PHE A 25 -0.10 -1.37 -23.44
C PHE A 25 0.76 -0.14 -23.14
N VAL A 26 1.59 0.30 -24.11
CA VAL A 26 2.48 1.46 -23.96
C VAL A 26 1.71 2.77 -23.88
N THR A 27 0.64 2.94 -24.67
CA THR A 27 -0.20 4.16 -24.64
C THR A 27 -1.27 4.13 -23.55
N GLN A 28 -1.43 3.02 -22.83
CA GLN A 28 -2.50 2.82 -21.83
C GLN A 28 -3.89 3.16 -22.37
N GLU A 29 -4.13 2.92 -23.67
CA GLU A 29 -5.44 3.14 -24.28
C GLU A 29 -6.38 2.02 -23.82
N THR A 30 -7.06 2.29 -22.69
CA THR A 30 -8.09 1.41 -22.14
C THR A 30 -9.23 1.34 -23.16
N LYS A 31 -9.33 0.20 -23.84
CA LYS A 31 -10.42 -0.11 -24.78
C LYS A 31 -11.75 -0.12 -24.02
N GLN A 32 -12.41 1.02 -24.00
CA GLN A 32 -13.79 1.17 -23.54
C GLN A 32 -14.72 0.49 -24.55
N ALA A 33 -15.52 -0.46 -24.08
CA ALA A 33 -16.70 -0.99 -24.78
C ALA A 33 -17.70 -1.48 -23.71
N PRO A 34 -19.01 -1.52 -24.01
CA PRO A 34 -19.91 -0.36 -23.94
C PRO A 34 -20.90 -0.47 -22.76
N LEU A 35 -21.49 0.66 -22.37
CA LEU A 35 -22.57 0.74 -21.39
C LEU A 35 -23.79 -0.11 -21.85
N SER A 36 -24.04 -1.21 -21.16
CA SER A 36 -25.39 -1.81 -21.10
C SER A 36 -26.12 -1.24 -19.89
N THR A 37 -27.14 -0.45 -20.20
CA THR A 37 -28.09 0.13 -19.25
C THR A 37 -29.06 -0.96 -18.80
N GLU A 38 -28.67 -1.75 -17.80
CA GLU A 38 -29.62 -2.62 -17.10
C GLU A 38 -29.87 -2.06 -15.69
N ALA A 39 -31.13 -1.66 -15.47
CA ALA A 39 -31.58 -0.99 -14.26
C ALA A 39 -31.35 -1.86 -13.02
N ALA A 40 -30.33 -1.52 -12.24
CA ALA A 40 -30.05 -2.14 -10.96
C ALA A 40 -31.11 -1.73 -9.93
N LYS A 41 -31.90 -2.70 -9.47
CA LYS A 41 -32.73 -2.56 -8.27
C LYS A 41 -31.84 -2.21 -7.07
N PRO A 42 -32.25 -1.33 -6.16
CA PRO A 42 -31.46 -1.01 -4.98
C PRO A 42 -31.39 -2.24 -4.07
N GLN A 43 -30.26 -2.94 -4.11
CA GLN A 43 -29.93 -3.94 -3.11
C GLN A 43 -29.59 -3.19 -1.83
N THR A 44 -30.46 -3.29 -0.83
CA THR A 44 -30.16 -2.89 0.54
C THR A 44 -28.98 -3.74 1.02
N VAL A 45 -27.78 -3.17 0.95
CA VAL A 45 -26.59 -3.75 1.56
C VAL A 45 -26.76 -3.65 3.06
N LEU A 46 -27.14 -4.76 3.69
CA LEU A 46 -26.95 -4.94 5.12
C LEU A 46 -25.47 -4.74 5.38
N SER A 47 -25.13 -3.67 6.08
CA SER A 47 -23.77 -3.32 6.46
C SER A 47 -23.24 -4.38 7.42
N ALA A 48 -22.69 -5.45 6.88
CA ALA A 48 -21.88 -6.39 7.60
C ALA A 48 -20.69 -5.61 8.17
N SER A 49 -20.57 -5.55 9.50
CA SER A 49 -19.43 -4.96 10.17
C SER A 49 -18.17 -5.71 9.72
N PHE A 50 -17.40 -5.10 8.83
CA PHE A 50 -16.12 -5.63 8.40
C PHE A 50 -15.18 -5.60 9.60
N GLN A 51 -14.85 -6.76 10.16
CA GLN A 51 -13.79 -6.91 11.15
C GLN A 51 -12.52 -7.26 10.38
N PRO A 52 -11.62 -6.29 10.12
CA PRO A 52 -10.36 -6.59 9.45
C PRO A 52 -9.57 -7.60 10.27
N VAL A 53 -9.20 -8.71 9.65
CA VAL A 53 -8.34 -9.74 10.25
C VAL A 53 -6.90 -9.42 9.90
N GLY A 54 -6.07 -9.18 10.91
CA GLY A 54 -4.64 -8.90 10.77
C GLY A 54 -4.27 -7.44 10.99
N LEU A 55 -3.04 -7.09 10.61
CA LEU A 55 -2.47 -5.76 10.82
C LEU A 55 -2.97 -4.78 9.75
N ILE A 56 -3.45 -3.61 10.19
CA ILE A 56 -3.88 -2.53 9.31
C ILE A 56 -2.73 -1.52 9.17
N PRO A 57 -2.23 -1.24 7.96
CA PRO A 57 -1.17 -0.26 7.78
C PRO A 57 -1.68 1.14 8.11
N ILE A 58 -0.96 1.85 8.99
CA ILE A 58 -1.22 3.25 9.34
C ILE A 58 0.02 4.06 8.97
N THR A 59 -0.14 5.04 8.08
CA THR A 59 0.95 5.93 7.65
C THR A 59 0.84 7.27 8.39
N VAL A 60 1.86 7.63 9.16
CA VAL A 60 1.94 8.89 9.92
C VAL A 60 3.24 9.61 9.59
N ARG A 61 3.20 10.94 9.54
CA ARG A 61 4.41 11.77 9.46
C ARG A 61 4.91 12.08 10.87
N LEU A 62 6.17 11.74 11.14
CA LEU A 62 6.83 12.03 12.41
C LEU A 62 7.91 13.08 12.21
N ARG A 63 8.23 13.80 13.29
CA ARG A 63 9.40 14.69 13.29
C ARG A 63 10.69 13.86 13.17
N PRO A 64 11.74 14.37 12.48
CA PRO A 64 12.96 13.60 12.23
C PRO A 64 13.61 13.03 13.50
N GLU A 65 13.62 13.80 14.59
CA GLU A 65 14.18 13.38 15.87
C GLU A 65 13.43 12.20 16.49
N ILE A 66 12.10 12.15 16.33
CA ILE A 66 11.26 11.04 16.80
C ILE A 66 11.49 9.80 15.94
N ALA A 67 11.50 9.96 14.60
CA ALA A 67 11.75 8.85 13.68
C ALA A 67 13.14 8.24 13.90
N GLY A 68 14.15 9.08 14.11
CA GLY A 68 15.51 8.65 14.44
C GLY A 68 15.59 7.92 15.77
N ALA A 69 14.94 8.44 16.82
CA ALA A 69 14.88 7.80 18.13
C ALA A 69 14.18 6.43 18.09
N LEU A 70 13.05 6.32 17.38
CA LEU A 70 12.32 5.06 17.21
C LEU A 70 13.19 4.00 16.51
N LYS A 71 13.85 4.38 15.41
CA LYS A 71 14.73 3.47 14.67
C LYS A 71 15.90 3.01 15.55
N ARG A 72 16.53 3.92 16.30
CA ARG A 72 17.62 3.59 17.21
C ARG A 72 17.17 2.64 18.32
N ALA A 73 16.06 2.94 18.97
CA ALA A 73 15.51 2.11 20.05
C ALA A 73 15.18 0.69 19.57
N SER A 74 14.63 0.56 18.35
CA SER A 74 14.37 -0.74 17.72
C SER A 74 15.67 -1.55 17.52
N LEU A 75 16.71 -0.91 16.99
CA LEU A 75 18.02 -1.56 16.76
C LEU A 75 18.73 -1.94 18.06
N GLU A 76 18.73 -1.06 19.06
CA GLU A 76 19.34 -1.34 20.37
C GLU A 76 18.69 -2.53 21.05
N ARG A 77 17.35 -2.62 20.98
CA ARG A 77 16.58 -3.75 21.52
C ARG A 77 16.87 -5.05 20.77
N GLN A 78 17.01 -4.97 19.44
CA GLN A 78 17.36 -6.12 18.62
C GLN A 78 18.75 -6.65 18.98
N LEU A 79 19.74 -5.77 19.17
CA LEU A 79 21.08 -6.14 19.61
C LEU A 79 21.10 -6.74 21.02
N ALA A 80 20.21 -6.27 21.89
CA ALA A 80 20.02 -6.81 23.23
C ALA A 80 19.21 -8.12 23.27
N ALA A 81 18.82 -8.68 22.11
CA ALA A 81 17.95 -9.85 22.01
C ALA A 81 16.66 -9.72 22.85
N ALA A 82 16.09 -8.51 22.93
CA ALA A 82 14.84 -8.27 23.63
C ALA A 82 13.67 -8.97 22.92
N GLU A 83 12.66 -9.39 23.68
CA GLU A 83 11.47 -10.06 23.14
C GLU A 83 10.69 -9.19 22.14
N PHE A 84 10.66 -7.87 22.37
CA PHE A 84 9.97 -6.89 21.52
C PHE A 84 10.96 -5.83 21.03
N PHE A 85 11.25 -5.86 19.75
CA PHE A 85 12.25 -4.98 19.15
C PHE A 85 11.82 -4.37 17.81
N SER A 86 10.74 -4.84 17.18
CA SER A 86 10.30 -4.26 15.92
C SER A 86 9.71 -2.85 16.12
N GLN A 87 9.85 -1.99 15.12
CA GLN A 87 9.25 -0.65 15.18
C GLN A 87 7.72 -0.72 15.31
N GLN A 88 7.09 -1.69 14.67
CA GLN A 88 5.65 -1.92 14.77
C GLN A 88 5.23 -2.20 16.22
N GLU A 89 5.86 -3.16 16.90
CA GLU A 89 5.53 -3.52 18.29
C GLU A 89 5.75 -2.35 19.25
N ILE A 90 6.83 -1.60 19.05
CA ILE A 90 7.13 -0.41 19.87
C ILE A 90 6.04 0.63 19.70
N VAL A 91 5.63 0.90 18.46
CA VAL A 91 4.56 1.86 18.15
C VAL A 91 3.21 1.36 18.68
N GLU A 92 2.88 0.09 18.47
CA GLU A 92 1.64 -0.52 18.94
C GLU A 92 1.51 -0.43 20.47
N ARG A 93 2.55 -0.79 21.22
CA ARG A 93 2.54 -0.69 22.70
C ARG A 93 2.39 0.75 23.18
N ALA A 94 3.07 1.69 22.53
CA ALA A 94 2.96 3.12 22.86
C ALA A 94 1.54 3.64 22.57
N LEU A 95 0.96 3.28 21.43
CA LEU A 95 -0.41 3.66 21.06
C LEU A 95 -1.46 3.02 21.97
N VAL A 96 -1.31 1.76 22.33
CA VAL A 96 -2.22 1.07 23.25
C VAL A 96 -2.24 1.76 24.63
N ALA A 97 -1.07 2.09 25.17
CA ALA A 97 -0.97 2.81 26.44
C ALA A 97 -1.69 4.16 26.36
N TRP A 98 -1.38 4.96 25.34
CA TRP A 98 -1.99 6.27 25.13
C TRP A 98 -3.50 6.19 24.91
N LEU A 99 -3.98 5.25 24.07
CA LEU A 99 -5.41 5.10 23.77
C LEU A 99 -6.22 4.63 24.98
N ARG A 100 -5.65 3.77 25.84
CA ARG A 100 -6.31 3.35 27.08
C ARG A 100 -6.46 4.52 28.05
N GLU A 101 -5.41 5.32 28.22
CA GLU A 101 -5.42 6.51 29.07
C GLU A 101 -6.41 7.57 28.59
N ASN A 102 -6.63 7.67 27.28
CA ASN A 102 -7.49 8.68 26.65
C ASN A 102 -8.89 8.16 26.28
N GLY A 103 -9.26 6.94 26.70
CA GLY A 103 -10.59 6.36 26.45
C GLY A 103 -10.87 5.94 25.00
N GLY A 104 -9.84 5.91 24.14
CA GLY A 104 -9.93 5.46 22.75
C GLY A 104 -9.91 3.94 22.57
N LEU A 105 -9.44 3.21 23.60
CA LEU A 105 -9.46 1.76 23.65
C LEU A 105 -10.00 1.31 25.01
N ASN A 106 -11.33 1.17 25.11
CA ASN A 106 -11.97 0.59 26.28
C ASN A 106 -11.71 -0.92 26.29
N SER A 107 -11.37 -1.45 27.47
CA SER A 107 -11.01 -2.87 27.66
C SER A 107 -12.23 -3.77 27.73
#